data_AF-A0A7J3HC82-F1
#
_entry.id   AF-A0A7J3HC82-F1
#
_cell.length_a   1.000
_cell.length_b   1.000
_cell.length_c   1.000
_cell.angle_alpha   90.00
_cell.angle_beta   90.00
_cell.angle_gamma   90.00
#
_symmetry.space_group_name_H-M   'P 1'
#
loop_
_entity.id
_entity.type
_entity.pdbx_description
1 polymer ?
#
loop_
_entity_poly.entity_id
_entity_poly.type
_entity_poly.pdbx_seq_one_letter_code
_entity_poly.pdbx_strand_id
1 'polypeptide(L)'
;MSIERITRRYYRHLSLLPRRRFLVVIYVSLVFLIGIVNSGRFTAGDVLISIGTYFLLGSVLTFMYLPLMLTKLFNVKRVLGLSLVTFAISLIAEIILYRLTELRGLGLVVTSGFILIILSAFTSVRQALAVSLTIPILTLVLVNTVLLGQVLSRVQLVSALMVESVSVLLGILLIRYIDSRGRQLSGVSPIVALRAFLNTWFTGEPERLEKLFAHIGSQESIEVKAVIIKRESKPSIIMVFPRIHFGPFNNIGSSSFIHYVDSFAEPEFRVFTFHTAGSHEHNLASNKDAERIAHEILTKVRSSLSDSFEELMCEPYRTRLSDGWEALTLRGRDFIAPLILNKTLGNDDIPYDAWDYLSKHPKTPSNTMIVDAHSCKGDKIRELNSLKNLLDKV
;
A
#
# COMPACT_ATOMS: atom_id res chain seq x y z
N MET A 1 17.74 9.58 -18.73
CA MET A 1 17.30 9.73 -17.32
C MET A 1 17.09 8.32 -16.78
N SER A 2 17.73 7.88 -15.68
CA SER A 2 17.62 6.48 -15.25
C SER A 2 16.17 6.13 -14.87
N ILE A 3 15.73 4.91 -15.19
CA ILE A 3 14.40 4.39 -14.85
C ILE A 3 14.12 4.59 -13.35
N GLU A 4 15.11 4.33 -12.50
CA GLU A 4 15.02 4.56 -11.06
C GLU A 4 14.68 6.01 -10.70
N ARG A 5 15.25 6.99 -11.39
CA ARG A 5 14.97 8.42 -11.15
C ARG A 5 13.54 8.79 -11.58
N ILE A 6 13.04 8.17 -12.65
CA ILE A 6 11.66 8.33 -13.15
C ILE A 6 10.68 7.70 -12.14
N THR A 7 10.93 6.45 -11.74
CA THR A 7 10.13 5.74 -10.73
C THR A 7 10.09 6.52 -9.43
N ARG A 8 11.23 6.96 -8.87
CA ARG A 8 11.28 7.80 -7.66
C ARG A 8 10.50 9.11 -7.83
N ARG A 9 10.48 9.71 -9.02
CA ARG A 9 9.71 10.94 -9.30
C ARG A 9 8.20 10.68 -9.22
N TYR A 10 7.70 9.62 -9.85
CA TYR A 10 6.27 9.27 -9.80
C TYR A 10 5.85 8.76 -8.42
N TYR A 11 6.68 7.94 -7.75
CA TYR A 11 6.43 7.50 -6.38
C TYR A 11 6.41 8.65 -5.37
N ARG A 12 7.10 9.75 -5.64
CA ARG A 12 6.98 10.98 -4.83
C ARG A 12 5.57 11.60 -4.90
N HIS A 13 4.82 11.37 -5.98
CA HIS A 13 3.43 11.82 -6.12
C HIS A 13 2.41 10.88 -5.47
N LEU A 14 2.80 9.62 -5.21
CA LEU A 14 2.01 8.65 -4.44
C LEU A 14 1.92 8.99 -2.93
N SER A 15 2.49 10.11 -2.50
CA SER A 15 2.29 10.62 -1.14
C SER A 15 0.85 11.09 -0.95
N LEU A 16 0.10 10.45 -0.03
CA LEU A 16 -1.34 10.68 0.22
C LEU A 16 -1.75 12.14 0.50
N LEU A 17 -0.83 13.03 0.87
CA LEU A 17 -1.13 14.42 1.21
C LEU A 17 -0.29 15.40 0.37
N PRO A 18 -0.86 16.55 -0.08
CA PRO A 18 -0.12 17.61 -0.76
C PRO A 18 1.05 18.20 0.05
N ARG A 19 1.86 19.06 -0.57
CA ARG A 19 2.95 19.78 0.15
C ARG A 19 2.38 20.61 1.30
N ARG A 20 3.16 20.78 2.38
CA ARG A 20 2.74 21.52 3.60
C ARG A 20 2.18 22.92 3.27
N ARG A 21 2.83 23.66 2.37
CA ARG A 21 2.38 24.98 1.93
C ARG A 21 0.97 24.94 1.31
N PHE A 22 0.69 23.92 0.50
CA PHE A 22 -0.62 23.76 -0.13
C PHE A 22 -1.70 23.38 0.89
N LEU A 23 -1.39 22.51 1.86
CA LEU A 23 -2.29 22.21 2.97
C LEU A 23 -2.63 23.46 3.79
N VAL A 24 -1.64 24.28 4.11
CA VAL A 24 -1.84 25.55 4.83
C VAL A 24 -2.71 26.50 4.00
N VAL A 25 -2.44 26.65 2.70
CA VAL A 25 -3.26 27.50 1.82
C VAL A 25 -4.72 27.04 1.81
N ILE A 26 -4.99 25.74 1.58
CA ILE A 26 -6.36 25.23 1.61
C ILE A 26 -7.01 25.46 2.99
N TYR A 27 -6.28 25.20 4.07
CA TYR A 27 -6.79 25.37 5.43
C TYR A 27 -7.19 26.83 5.70
N VAL A 28 -6.31 27.76 5.36
CA VAL A 28 -6.57 29.20 5.49
C VAL A 28 -7.72 29.64 4.58
N SER A 29 -7.79 29.13 3.34
CA SER A 29 -8.90 29.41 2.43
C SER A 29 -10.25 28.93 2.97
N LEU A 30 -10.30 27.75 3.60
CA LEU A 30 -11.53 27.25 4.24
C LEU A 30 -11.93 28.09 5.44
N VAL A 31 -10.97 28.48 6.28
CA VAL A 31 -11.18 29.40 7.40
C VAL A 31 -11.72 30.75 6.92
N PHE A 32 -11.16 31.28 5.85
CA PHE A 32 -11.60 32.54 5.26
C PHE A 32 -13.02 32.43 4.71
N LEU A 33 -13.31 31.36 3.97
CA LEU A 33 -14.64 31.07 3.42
C LEU A 33 -15.70 30.98 4.53
N ILE A 34 -15.45 30.18 5.56
CA ILE A 34 -16.44 30.03 6.65
C ILE A 34 -16.57 31.32 7.47
N GLY A 35 -15.47 32.06 7.68
CA GLY A 35 -15.50 33.35 8.34
C GLY A 35 -16.38 34.38 7.63
N ILE A 36 -16.32 34.43 6.30
CA ILE A 36 -17.20 35.28 5.49
C ILE A 36 -18.64 34.79 5.57
N VAL A 37 -18.89 33.50 5.36
CA VAL A 37 -20.25 32.96 5.33
C VAL A 37 -20.94 33.20 6.67
N ASN A 38 -20.25 32.93 7.78
CA ASN A 38 -20.79 33.05 9.13
C ASN A 38 -20.54 34.44 9.76
N SER A 39 -20.22 35.48 8.98
CA SER A 39 -20.23 36.84 9.52
C SER A 39 -21.66 37.25 9.88
N GLY A 40 -21.88 37.68 11.13
CA GLY A 40 -23.23 38.06 11.60
C GLY A 40 -23.84 39.20 10.80
N ARG A 41 -23.01 40.17 10.37
CA ARG A 41 -23.35 41.22 9.40
C ARG A 41 -22.22 41.31 8.38
N PHE A 42 -22.55 41.68 7.15
CA PHE A 42 -21.56 41.86 6.07
C PHE A 42 -20.88 43.24 6.13
N THR A 43 -20.50 43.69 7.35
CA THR A 43 -19.63 44.85 7.52
C THR A 43 -18.17 44.40 7.53
N ALA A 44 -17.24 45.26 7.09
CA ALA A 44 -15.82 44.91 7.03
C ALA A 44 -15.27 44.48 8.41
N GLY A 45 -15.71 45.13 9.50
CA GLY A 45 -15.28 44.80 10.86
C GLY A 45 -15.79 43.43 11.32
N ASP A 46 -17.08 43.15 11.14
CA ASP A 46 -17.69 41.89 11.57
C ASP A 46 -17.14 40.68 10.80
N VAL A 47 -16.85 40.86 9.50
CA VAL A 47 -16.21 39.84 8.66
C VAL A 47 -14.79 39.54 9.16
N LEU A 48 -13.98 40.58 9.45
CA LEU A 48 -12.62 40.39 9.97
C LEU A 48 -12.60 39.68 11.33
N ILE A 49 -13.50 40.05 12.24
CA ILE A 49 -13.66 39.38 13.54
C ILE A 49 -14.04 37.91 13.32
N SER A 50 -15.02 37.64 12.45
CA SER A 50 -15.46 36.28 12.15
C SER A 50 -14.31 35.42 11.61
N ILE A 51 -13.57 35.91 10.62
CA ILE A 51 -12.38 35.22 10.09
C ILE A 51 -11.36 34.95 11.20
N GLY A 52 -11.07 35.94 12.05
CA GLY A 52 -10.14 35.79 13.18
C GLY A 52 -10.58 34.68 14.15
N THR A 53 -11.87 34.64 14.50
CA THR A 53 -12.41 33.60 15.40
C THR A 53 -12.37 32.20 14.80
N TYR A 54 -12.65 32.04 13.50
CA TYR A 54 -12.54 30.74 12.82
C TYR A 54 -11.08 30.31 12.62
N PHE A 55 -10.16 31.26 12.46
CA PHE A 55 -8.73 30.98 12.44
C PHE A 55 -8.24 30.45 13.80
N LEU A 56 -8.71 31.06 14.90
CA LEU A 56 -8.45 30.58 16.25
C LEU A 56 -9.03 29.18 16.47
N LEU A 57 -10.29 28.93 16.09
CA LEU A 57 -10.92 27.61 16.16
C LEU A 57 -10.07 26.56 15.44
N GLY A 58 -9.64 26.85 14.21
CA GLY A 58 -8.80 25.95 13.42
C GLY A 58 -7.41 25.73 14.03
N SER A 59 -6.83 26.75 14.65
CA SER A 59 -5.53 26.65 15.33
C SER A 59 -5.62 25.83 16.62
N VAL A 60 -6.66 26.04 17.42
CA VAL A 60 -6.94 25.23 18.62
C VAL A 60 -7.12 23.77 18.25
N LEU A 61 -7.96 23.47 17.25
CA LEU A 61 -8.16 22.09 16.77
C LEU A 61 -6.83 21.43 16.36
N THR A 62 -6.01 22.15 15.59
CA THR A 62 -4.70 21.64 15.15
C THR A 62 -3.77 21.40 16.34
N PHE A 63 -3.74 22.31 17.31
CA PHE A 63 -2.95 22.19 18.53
C PHE A 63 -3.38 20.97 19.36
N MET A 64 -4.69 20.75 19.51
CA MET A 64 -5.24 19.61 20.23
C MET A 64 -4.86 18.26 19.60
N TYR A 65 -4.61 18.21 18.29
CA TYR A 65 -4.13 17.01 17.61
C TYR A 65 -2.60 16.80 17.65
N LEU A 66 -1.80 17.79 18.10
CA LEU A 66 -0.33 17.65 18.18
C LEU A 66 0.15 16.46 19.03
N PRO A 67 -0.49 16.08 20.15
CA PRO A 67 -0.08 14.89 20.92
C PRO A 67 -0.09 13.59 20.10
N LEU A 68 -0.83 13.50 18.99
CA LEU A 68 -0.78 12.35 18.08
C LEU A 68 0.61 12.15 17.46
N MET A 69 1.45 13.20 17.41
CA MET A 69 2.84 13.12 16.94
C MET A 69 3.75 12.32 17.88
N LEU A 70 3.30 11.99 19.10
CA LEU A 70 4.00 11.02 19.95
C LEU A 70 3.97 9.60 19.34
N THR A 71 3.08 9.36 18.38
CA THR A 71 3.09 8.13 17.58
C THR A 71 4.02 8.28 16.38
N LYS A 72 4.69 7.19 15.97
CA LYS A 72 5.50 7.14 14.73
C LYS A 72 4.70 7.46 13.45
N LEU A 73 3.37 7.39 13.52
CA LEU A 73 2.48 7.55 12.37
C LEU A 73 2.27 9.02 12.00
N PHE A 74 2.19 9.92 12.97
CA PHE A 74 1.85 11.32 12.70
C PHE A 74 3.10 12.19 12.72
N ASN A 75 3.18 13.07 11.73
CA ASN A 75 4.12 14.19 11.70
C ASN A 75 3.30 15.48 11.51
N VAL A 76 3.96 16.64 11.60
CA VAL A 76 3.31 17.96 11.45
C VAL A 76 2.41 18.02 10.21
N LYS A 77 2.89 17.51 9.06
CA LYS A 77 2.12 17.51 7.81
C LYS A 77 0.84 16.67 7.93
N ARG A 78 0.90 15.51 8.59
CA ARG A 78 -0.24 14.61 8.78
C ARG A 78 -1.23 15.15 9.81
N VAL A 79 -0.76 15.83 10.86
CA VAL A 79 -1.64 16.53 11.81
C VAL A 79 -2.38 17.68 11.15
N LEU A 80 -1.69 18.50 10.33
CA LEU A 80 -2.36 19.52 9.52
C LEU A 80 -3.39 18.90 8.56
N GLY A 81 -3.04 17.79 7.89
CA GLY A 81 -3.97 17.07 7.02
C GLY A 81 -5.20 16.55 7.76
N LEU A 82 -5.03 15.96 8.93
CA LEU A 82 -6.13 15.50 9.79
C LEU A 82 -7.02 16.67 10.21
N SER A 83 -6.43 17.77 10.69
CA SER A 83 -7.16 18.96 11.12
C SER A 83 -7.96 19.56 9.96
N LEU A 84 -7.36 19.63 8.77
CA LEU A 84 -8.01 20.07 7.54
C LEU A 84 -9.22 19.20 7.18
N VAL A 85 -9.07 17.87 7.17
CA VAL A 85 -10.16 16.96 6.84
C VAL A 85 -11.27 17.06 7.89
N THR A 86 -10.94 17.05 9.17
CA THR A 86 -11.90 17.22 10.27
C THR A 86 -12.68 18.53 10.16
N PHE A 87 -11.98 19.63 9.87
CA PHE A 87 -12.61 20.94 9.72
C PHE A 87 -13.51 20.99 8.47
N ALA A 88 -13.06 20.40 7.35
CA ALA A 88 -13.83 20.35 6.11
C ALA A 88 -15.13 19.54 6.24
N ILE A 89 -15.10 18.37 6.89
CA ILE A 89 -16.32 17.57 7.11
C ILE A 89 -17.30 18.26 8.07
N SER A 90 -16.78 19.09 8.99
CA SER A 90 -17.57 19.83 9.98
C SER A 90 -18.24 21.07 9.40
N LEU A 91 -17.79 21.53 8.22
CA LEU A 91 -18.14 22.84 7.66
C LEU A 91 -19.64 23.05 7.52
N ILE A 92 -20.36 22.06 6.97
CA ILE A 92 -21.81 22.17 6.71
C ILE A 92 -22.57 22.31 8.03
N ALA A 93 -22.27 21.45 9.00
CA ALA A 93 -22.89 21.51 10.33
C ALA A 93 -22.54 22.81 11.05
N GLU A 94 -21.29 23.28 10.94
CA GLU A 94 -20.84 24.52 11.55
C GLU A 94 -21.55 25.76 10.98
N ILE A 95 -21.76 25.82 9.66
CA ILE A 95 -22.50 26.92 9.00
C ILE A 95 -23.94 27.02 9.54
N ILE A 96 -24.60 25.88 9.71
CA ILE A 96 -25.99 25.83 10.17
C ILE A 96 -26.07 26.14 11.66
N LEU A 97 -25.29 25.44 12.48
CA LEU A 97 -25.42 25.49 13.94
C LEU A 97 -24.95 26.82 14.53
N TYR A 98 -23.90 27.42 13.96
CA TYR A 98 -23.47 28.74 14.39
C TYR A 98 -24.59 29.78 14.26
N ARG A 99 -25.39 29.74 13.19
CA ARG A 99 -26.51 30.68 13.01
C ARG A 99 -27.68 30.46 13.97
N LEU A 100 -27.81 29.24 14.49
CA LEU A 100 -28.90 28.89 15.40
C LEU A 100 -28.54 29.15 16.86
N THR A 101 -27.28 28.99 17.23
CA THR A 101 -26.86 29.01 18.64
C THR A 101 -25.79 30.06 18.96
N GLU A 102 -25.22 30.70 17.95
CA GLU A 102 -24.09 31.64 18.05
C GLU A 102 -22.81 31.05 18.67
N LEU A 103 -22.71 29.72 18.72
CA LEU A 103 -21.55 28.99 19.26
C LEU A 103 -20.69 28.45 18.11
N ARG A 104 -19.37 28.59 18.24
CA ARG A 104 -18.41 28.10 17.25
C ARG A 104 -17.83 26.76 17.63
N GLY A 105 -17.69 25.84 16.68
CA GLY A 105 -17.15 24.49 16.89
C GLY A 105 -18.20 23.42 17.14
N LEU A 106 -19.50 23.74 17.04
CA LEU A 106 -20.57 22.73 17.12
C LEU A 106 -20.55 21.76 15.94
N GLY A 107 -20.04 22.17 14.77
CA GLY A 107 -19.83 21.25 13.65
C GLY A 107 -18.85 20.13 13.99
N LEU A 108 -17.84 20.39 14.83
CA LEU A 108 -16.89 19.37 15.30
C LEU A 108 -17.58 18.38 16.24
N VAL A 109 -18.46 18.87 17.11
CA VAL A 109 -19.24 18.05 18.05
C VAL A 109 -20.17 17.10 17.31
N VAL A 110 -20.88 17.61 16.28
CA VAL A 110 -21.79 16.80 15.45
C VAL A 110 -21.03 15.76 14.63
N THR A 111 -19.80 16.03 14.22
CA THR A 111 -19.00 15.12 13.37
C THR A 111 -18.03 14.22 14.14
N SER A 112 -18.11 14.18 15.48
CA SER A 112 -17.25 13.35 16.33
C SER A 112 -17.25 11.86 15.95
N GLY A 113 -18.38 11.32 15.50
CA GLY A 113 -18.47 9.96 14.94
C GLY A 113 -17.64 9.75 13.67
N PHE A 114 -17.58 10.74 12.77
CA PHE A 114 -16.70 10.70 11.60
C PHE A 114 -15.23 10.84 11.99
N ILE A 115 -14.92 11.69 12.98
CA ILE A 115 -13.57 11.81 13.54
C ILE A 115 -13.11 10.46 14.10
N LEU A 116 -13.97 9.73 14.81
CA LEU A 116 -13.71 8.38 15.30
C LEU A 116 -13.36 7.42 14.15
N ILE A 117 -14.12 7.43 13.06
CA ILE A 117 -13.90 6.57 11.90
C ILE A 117 -12.53 6.86 11.27
N ILE A 118 -12.24 8.13 11.01
CA ILE A 118 -10.96 8.56 10.43
C ILE A 118 -9.81 8.13 11.34
N LEU A 119 -9.89 8.44 12.64
CA LEU A 119 -8.83 8.12 13.59
C LEU A 119 -8.65 6.61 13.79
N SER A 120 -9.70 5.81 13.64
CA SER A 120 -9.61 4.34 13.75
C SER A 120 -8.77 3.71 12.64
N ALA A 121 -8.64 4.38 11.48
CA ALA A 121 -7.77 3.96 10.39
C ALA A 121 -6.27 4.16 10.72
N PHE A 122 -5.93 5.12 11.59
CA PHE A 122 -4.54 5.41 11.94
C PHE A 122 -4.15 4.90 13.33
N THR A 123 -5.05 4.97 14.30
CA THR A 123 -4.79 4.69 15.71
C THR A 123 -5.59 3.49 16.21
N SER A 124 -5.27 2.99 17.40
CA SER A 124 -6.10 1.97 18.03
C SER A 124 -7.52 2.51 18.28
N VAL A 125 -8.53 1.65 18.22
CA VAL A 125 -9.95 2.06 18.42
C VAL A 125 -10.15 2.76 19.77
N ARG A 126 -9.44 2.33 20.82
CA ARG A 126 -9.49 2.96 22.15
C ARG A 126 -8.95 4.39 22.13
N GLN A 127 -7.83 4.61 21.46
CA GLN A 127 -7.24 5.94 21.30
C GLN A 127 -8.13 6.83 20.43
N ALA A 128 -8.63 6.30 19.30
CA ALA A 128 -9.55 7.01 18.43
C ALA A 128 -10.81 7.45 19.19
N LEU A 129 -11.39 6.56 20.01
CA LEU A 129 -12.54 6.85 20.86
C LEU A 129 -12.26 7.96 21.86
N ALA A 130 -11.16 7.84 22.63
CA ALA A 130 -10.78 8.85 23.60
C ALA A 130 -10.60 10.23 22.95
N VAL A 131 -9.93 10.29 21.81
CA VAL A 131 -9.70 11.53 21.06
C VAL A 131 -11.02 12.10 20.50
N SER A 132 -11.89 11.26 19.94
CA SER A 132 -13.16 11.68 19.36
C SER A 132 -14.18 12.21 20.37
N LEU A 133 -14.08 11.80 21.65
CA LEU A 133 -14.95 12.24 22.74
C LEU A 133 -14.42 13.46 23.50
N THR A 134 -13.13 13.79 23.33
CA THR A 134 -12.47 14.84 24.14
C THR A 134 -12.13 16.07 23.32
N ILE A 135 -11.54 15.90 22.13
CA ILE A 135 -11.08 17.04 21.34
C ILE A 135 -12.23 17.94 20.87
N PRO A 136 -13.35 17.43 20.33
CA PRO A 136 -14.43 18.30 19.86
C PRO A 136 -15.03 19.15 20.97
N ILE A 137 -15.38 18.54 22.11
CA ILE A 137 -15.96 19.28 23.24
C ILE A 137 -14.97 20.23 23.90
N LEU A 138 -13.70 19.85 24.06
CA LEU A 138 -12.69 20.75 24.62
C LEU A 138 -12.42 21.93 23.68
N THR A 139 -12.45 21.71 22.37
CA THR A 139 -12.31 22.78 21.38
C THR A 139 -13.49 23.74 21.44
N LEU A 140 -14.72 23.23 21.53
CA LEU A 140 -15.93 24.03 21.73
C LEU A 140 -15.82 24.90 22.99
N VAL A 141 -15.49 24.29 24.13
CA VAL A 141 -15.39 25.00 25.41
C VAL A 141 -14.28 26.04 25.35
N LEU A 142 -13.05 25.65 24.98
CA LEU A 142 -11.90 26.55 24.98
C LEU A 142 -12.12 27.78 24.09
N VAL A 143 -12.68 27.58 22.89
CA VAL A 143 -12.93 28.69 21.96
C VAL A 143 -14.01 29.61 22.49
N ASN A 144 -15.18 29.11 22.90
CA ASN A 144 -16.28 29.98 23.27
C ASN A 144 -16.08 30.61 24.66
N THR A 145 -15.59 29.85 25.66
CA THR A 145 -15.48 30.37 27.04
C THR A 145 -14.19 31.14 27.29
N VAL A 146 -13.03 30.56 26.92
CA VAL A 146 -11.73 31.15 27.27
C VAL A 146 -11.33 32.23 26.27
N LEU A 147 -11.50 31.97 24.97
CA LEU A 147 -11.04 32.89 23.93
C LEU A 147 -12.07 33.98 23.60
N LEU A 148 -13.37 33.65 23.61
CA LEU A 148 -14.44 34.60 23.28
C LEU A 148 -15.18 35.15 24.50
N GLY A 149 -14.91 34.64 25.71
CA GLY A 149 -15.54 35.13 26.95
C GLY A 149 -17.04 34.82 27.06
N GLN A 150 -17.59 33.91 26.25
CA GLN A 150 -19.00 33.53 26.30
C GLN A 150 -19.24 32.56 27.48
N VAL A 151 -20.35 32.75 28.20
CA VAL A 151 -20.76 31.82 29.26
C VAL A 151 -21.65 30.74 28.65
N LEU A 152 -21.14 29.51 28.57
CA LEU A 152 -21.94 28.37 28.15
C LEU A 152 -22.94 28.00 29.26
N SER A 153 -24.23 28.03 28.93
CA SER A 153 -25.27 27.54 29.83
C SER A 153 -25.14 26.03 30.05
N ARG A 154 -25.65 25.55 31.20
CA ARG A 154 -25.70 24.10 31.50
C ARG A 154 -26.46 23.33 30.41
N VAL A 155 -27.54 23.91 29.88
CA VAL A 155 -28.35 23.30 28.82
C VAL A 155 -27.55 23.14 27.53
N GLN A 156 -26.80 24.17 27.10
CA GLN A 156 -25.95 24.08 25.91
C GLN A 156 -24.86 23.03 26.06
N LEU A 157 -24.19 22.95 27.22
CA LEU A 157 -23.14 21.97 27.46
C LEU A 157 -23.68 20.54 27.47
N VAL A 158 -24.80 20.30 28.18
CA VAL A 158 -25.45 18.98 28.21
C VAL A 158 -25.93 18.58 26.81
N SER A 159 -26.51 19.51 26.06
CA SER A 159 -26.95 19.25 24.69
C SER A 159 -25.79 18.89 23.77
N ALA A 160 -24.67 19.61 23.87
CA ALA A 160 -23.45 19.31 23.09
C ALA A 160 -22.91 17.91 23.41
N LEU A 161 -22.83 17.55 24.70
CA LEU A 161 -22.39 16.21 25.13
C LEU A 161 -23.32 15.09 24.65
N MET A 162 -24.64 15.32 24.67
CA MET A 162 -25.62 14.36 24.17
C MET A 162 -25.45 14.16 22.65
N VAL A 163 -25.34 15.26 21.89
CA VAL A 163 -25.12 15.22 20.44
C VAL A 163 -23.81 14.50 20.10
N GLU A 164 -22.73 14.79 20.82
CA GLU A 164 -21.44 14.11 20.63
C GLU A 164 -21.56 12.62 20.92
N SER A 165 -22.21 12.25 22.02
CA SER A 165 -22.41 10.85 22.41
C SER A 165 -23.20 10.07 21.36
N VAL A 166 -24.26 10.67 20.81
CA VAL A 166 -25.05 10.08 19.72
C VAL A 166 -24.21 9.95 18.45
N SER A 167 -23.45 10.99 18.07
CA SER A 167 -22.59 10.94 16.89
C SER A 167 -21.51 9.87 16.99
N VAL A 168 -20.81 9.79 18.14
CA VAL A 168 -19.83 8.74 18.43
C VAL A 168 -20.47 7.35 18.41
N LEU A 169 -21.66 7.18 18.99
CA LEU A 169 -22.40 5.92 18.95
C LEU A 169 -22.67 5.48 17.51
N LEU A 170 -23.15 6.39 16.66
CA LEU A 170 -23.35 6.11 15.23
C LEU A 170 -22.03 5.71 14.54
N GLY A 171 -20.93 6.39 14.86
CA GLY A 171 -19.60 6.03 14.38
C GLY A 171 -19.18 4.61 14.79
N ILE A 172 -19.40 4.23 16.05
CA ILE A 172 -19.13 2.88 16.57
C ILE A 172 -19.98 1.83 15.83
N LEU A 173 -21.27 2.11 15.64
CA LEU A 173 -22.18 1.20 14.93
C LEU A 173 -21.73 1.00 13.48
N LEU A 174 -21.32 2.07 12.78
CA LEU A 174 -20.82 1.98 11.42
C LEU A 174 -19.51 1.20 11.33
N ILE A 175 -18.55 1.44 12.25
CA ILE A 175 -17.31 0.67 12.33
C ILE A 175 -17.61 -0.82 12.54
N ARG A 176 -18.52 -1.16 13.47
CA ARG A 176 -18.91 -2.55 13.73
C ARG A 176 -19.58 -3.19 12.53
N TYR A 177 -20.44 -2.45 11.83
CA TYR A 177 -21.09 -2.92 10.61
C TYR A 177 -20.06 -3.24 9.52
N ILE A 178 -19.15 -2.30 9.23
CA ILE A 178 -18.07 -2.48 8.25
C ILE A 178 -17.17 -3.65 8.65
N ASP A 179 -16.81 -3.76 9.93
CA ASP A 179 -15.95 -4.83 10.42
C ASP A 179 -16.60 -6.21 10.29
N SER A 180 -17.86 -6.32 10.66
CA SER A 180 -18.64 -7.55 10.54
C SER A 180 -18.79 -7.99 9.09
N ARG A 181 -19.23 -7.08 8.21
CA ARG A 181 -19.39 -7.37 6.77
C ARG A 181 -18.06 -7.72 6.11
N GLY A 182 -17.00 -7.00 6.44
CA GLY A 182 -15.68 -7.26 5.90
C GLY A 182 -15.14 -8.62 6.30
N ARG A 183 -15.22 -8.97 7.59
CA ARG A 183 -14.79 -10.29 8.07
C ARG A 183 -15.57 -11.44 7.43
N GLN A 184 -16.87 -11.26 7.19
CA GLN A 184 -17.68 -12.27 6.49
C GLN A 184 -17.21 -12.50 5.05
N LEU A 185 -16.71 -11.46 4.37
CA LEU A 185 -16.30 -11.55 2.96
C LEU A 185 -14.85 -12.02 2.79
N SER A 186 -13.93 -11.59 3.65
CA SER A 186 -12.48 -11.79 3.46
C SER A 186 -11.78 -12.50 4.61
N GLY A 187 -12.49 -12.88 5.68
CA GLY A 187 -11.90 -13.43 6.90
C GLY A 187 -11.14 -12.42 7.76
N VAL A 188 -10.99 -11.16 7.30
CA VAL A 188 -10.16 -10.14 7.93
C VAL A 188 -10.95 -8.88 8.23
N SER A 189 -10.62 -8.23 9.35
CA SER A 189 -11.11 -6.89 9.67
C SER A 189 -10.61 -5.85 8.65
N PRO A 190 -11.50 -5.17 7.90
CA PRO A 190 -11.10 -4.10 6.99
C PRO A 190 -10.41 -2.94 7.70
N ILE A 191 -10.82 -2.64 8.95
CA ILE A 191 -10.22 -1.56 9.74
C ILE A 191 -8.79 -1.93 10.16
N VAL A 192 -8.54 -3.19 10.54
CA VAL A 192 -7.19 -3.68 10.83
C VAL A 192 -6.35 -3.70 9.56
N ALA A 193 -6.91 -4.16 8.43
CA ALA A 193 -6.22 -4.18 7.14
C ALA A 193 -5.82 -2.78 6.67
N LEU A 194 -6.76 -1.83 6.70
CA LEU A 194 -6.51 -0.43 6.37
C LEU A 194 -5.45 0.18 7.29
N ARG A 195 -5.51 -0.11 8.60
CA ARG A 195 -4.50 0.38 9.55
C ARG A 195 -3.12 -0.21 9.31
N ALA A 196 -3.04 -1.51 9.01
CA ALA A 196 -1.77 -2.18 8.68
C ALA A 196 -1.17 -1.56 7.42
N PHE A 197 -1.99 -1.41 6.36
CA PHE A 197 -1.59 -0.77 5.12
C PHE A 197 -1.11 0.67 5.33
N LEU A 198 -1.88 1.52 6.01
CA LEU A 198 -1.51 2.91 6.27
C LEU A 198 -0.27 3.02 7.15
N ASN A 199 -0.08 2.11 8.11
CA ASN A 199 1.14 2.07 8.91
C ASN A 199 2.36 1.80 8.03
N THR A 200 2.34 0.72 7.25
CA THR A 200 3.41 0.39 6.30
C THR A 200 3.66 1.51 5.30
N TRP A 201 2.61 2.07 4.71
CA TRP A 201 2.72 3.15 3.73
C TRP A 201 3.34 4.43 4.32
N PHE A 202 3.15 4.67 5.62
CA PHE A 202 3.58 5.91 6.27
C PHE A 202 4.87 5.82 7.07
N THR A 203 5.22 4.65 7.59
CA THR A 203 6.45 4.45 8.37
C THR A 203 7.47 3.59 7.62
N GLY A 204 7.06 2.90 6.55
CA GLY A 204 7.88 1.88 5.89
C GLY A 204 8.01 0.59 6.70
N GLU A 205 7.35 0.48 7.86
CA GLU A 205 7.41 -0.70 8.73
C GLU A 205 6.47 -1.79 8.19
N PRO A 206 6.99 -2.93 7.69
CA PRO A 206 6.18 -3.94 6.98
C PRO A 206 5.40 -4.87 7.91
N GLU A 207 5.79 -4.99 9.17
CA GLU A 207 5.49 -6.13 10.03
C GLU A 207 3.99 -6.33 10.27
N ARG A 208 3.21 -5.25 10.35
CA ARG A 208 1.76 -5.35 10.57
C ARG A 208 1.04 -5.89 9.35
N LEU A 209 1.48 -5.47 8.16
CA LEU A 209 0.87 -5.90 6.91
C LEU A 209 1.34 -7.31 6.54
N GLU A 210 2.60 -7.64 6.78
CA GLU A 210 3.11 -9.02 6.61
C GLU A 210 2.40 -10.01 7.54
N LYS A 211 2.20 -9.66 8.82
CA LYS A 211 1.41 -10.50 9.74
C LYS A 211 -0.02 -10.72 9.26
N LEU A 212 -0.62 -9.70 8.63
CA LEU A 212 -1.94 -9.81 8.05
C LEU A 212 -1.94 -10.77 6.86
N PHE A 213 -0.98 -10.63 5.95
CA PHE A 213 -0.83 -11.51 4.79
C PHE A 213 -0.49 -12.95 5.20
N ALA A 214 0.36 -13.15 6.20
CA ALA A 214 0.67 -14.47 6.75
C ALA A 214 -0.55 -15.12 7.42
N HIS A 215 -1.47 -14.33 7.99
CA HIS A 215 -2.70 -14.85 8.60
C HIS A 215 -3.72 -15.36 7.56
N ILE A 216 -3.75 -14.75 6.37
CA ILE A 216 -4.66 -15.17 5.28
C ILE A 216 -4.00 -16.07 4.24
N GLY A 217 -2.68 -16.14 4.23
CA GLY A 217 -1.90 -16.96 3.32
C GLY A 217 -1.83 -18.42 3.75
N SER A 218 -1.34 -19.26 2.84
CA SER A 218 -0.98 -20.65 3.08
C SER A 218 0.54 -20.80 3.24
N GLN A 219 0.96 -21.86 3.92
CA GLN A 219 2.34 -22.30 3.91
C GLN A 219 2.52 -23.35 2.82
N GLU A 220 3.41 -23.09 1.87
CA GLU A 220 3.65 -23.97 0.72
C GLU A 220 5.15 -24.15 0.48
N SER A 221 5.53 -25.30 -0.08
CA SER A 221 6.88 -25.53 -0.57
C SER A 221 7.04 -24.91 -1.96
N ILE A 222 8.10 -24.12 -2.14
CA ILE A 222 8.35 -23.40 -3.37
C ILE A 222 9.49 -24.08 -4.11
N GLU A 223 9.26 -24.38 -5.39
CA GLU A 223 10.31 -24.85 -6.29
C GLU A 223 11.09 -23.65 -6.83
N VAL A 224 12.42 -23.73 -6.73
CA VAL A 224 13.34 -22.80 -7.36
C VAL A 224 14.34 -23.61 -8.16
N LYS A 225 14.46 -23.30 -9.46
CA LYS A 225 15.46 -23.91 -10.33
C LYS A 225 16.56 -22.89 -10.63
N ALA A 226 17.78 -23.37 -10.78
CA ALA A 226 18.92 -22.54 -11.17
C ALA A 226 19.76 -23.23 -12.23
N VAL A 227 20.28 -22.45 -13.17
CA VAL A 227 21.30 -22.90 -14.14
C VAL A 227 22.57 -22.09 -13.92
N ILE A 228 23.68 -22.80 -13.82
CA ILE A 228 25.00 -22.22 -13.61
C ILE A 228 25.79 -22.36 -14.91
N ILE A 229 26.23 -21.23 -15.47
CA ILE A 229 27.11 -21.20 -16.63
C ILE A 229 28.49 -20.76 -16.14
N LYS A 230 29.42 -21.73 -16.08
CA LYS A 230 30.83 -21.43 -15.83
C LYS A 230 31.40 -20.69 -17.04
N ARG A 231 32.25 -19.69 -16.77
CA ARG A 231 32.94 -18.93 -17.80
C ARG A 231 34.43 -18.92 -17.53
N GLU A 232 35.22 -19.15 -18.57
CA GLU A 232 36.67 -19.07 -18.46
C GLU A 232 37.10 -17.65 -18.05
N SER A 233 37.88 -17.58 -16.96
CA SER A 233 38.47 -16.35 -16.43
C SER A 233 37.48 -15.21 -16.17
N LYS A 234 36.20 -15.51 -15.98
CA LYS A 234 35.13 -14.55 -15.70
C LYS A 234 34.22 -15.09 -14.60
N PRO A 235 33.51 -14.22 -13.85
CA PRO A 235 32.50 -14.67 -12.90
C PRO A 235 31.50 -15.64 -13.53
N SER A 236 31.11 -16.70 -12.84
CA SER A 236 30.07 -17.61 -13.33
C SER A 236 28.72 -16.90 -13.42
N ILE A 237 27.89 -17.27 -14.39
CA ILE A 237 26.52 -16.74 -14.49
C ILE A 237 25.59 -17.70 -13.75
N ILE A 238 24.75 -17.18 -12.86
CA ILE A 238 23.69 -17.92 -12.20
C ILE A 238 22.36 -17.39 -12.72
N MET A 239 21.60 -18.23 -13.39
CA MET A 239 20.23 -17.92 -13.82
C MET A 239 19.26 -18.56 -12.82
N VAL A 240 18.49 -17.75 -12.11
CA VAL A 240 17.56 -18.19 -11.05
C VAL A 240 16.12 -18.05 -11.55
N PHE A 241 15.36 -19.14 -11.46
CA PHE A 241 13.98 -19.24 -11.90
C PHE A 241 13.12 -19.65 -10.70
N PRO A 242 12.70 -18.69 -9.86
CA PRO A 242 11.88 -18.97 -8.69
C PRO A 242 10.40 -19.06 -9.09
N ARG A 243 9.65 -20.04 -8.57
CA ARG A 243 8.17 -20.03 -8.63
C ARG A 243 7.58 -19.07 -7.59
N ILE A 244 8.05 -17.83 -7.62
CA ILE A 244 7.67 -16.72 -6.73
C ILE A 244 7.30 -15.54 -7.62
N HIS A 245 6.14 -14.96 -7.39
CA HIS A 245 5.79 -13.68 -8.00
C HIS A 245 6.30 -12.52 -7.13
N PHE A 246 6.68 -11.40 -7.75
CA PHE A 246 7.21 -10.24 -7.02
C PHE A 246 6.08 -9.28 -6.67
N GLY A 247 5.83 -9.12 -5.36
CA GLY A 247 4.69 -8.37 -4.87
C GLY A 247 4.72 -6.88 -5.25
N PRO A 248 3.55 -6.23 -5.46
CA PRO A 248 3.46 -4.82 -5.87
C PRO A 248 3.73 -3.84 -4.72
N PHE A 249 3.87 -4.33 -3.48
CA PHE A 249 3.89 -3.51 -2.28
C PHE A 249 5.31 -3.24 -1.79
N ASN A 250 5.97 -2.26 -2.39
CA ASN A 250 7.24 -1.64 -1.94
C ASN A 250 8.25 -2.61 -1.28
N ASN A 251 8.20 -2.74 0.05
CA ASN A 251 9.10 -3.55 0.88
C ASN A 251 8.32 -4.62 1.67
N ILE A 252 7.38 -5.31 1.04
CA ILE A 252 6.54 -6.32 1.66
C ILE A 252 6.74 -7.64 0.93
N GLY A 253 7.06 -8.68 1.69
CA GLY A 253 7.09 -10.03 1.13
C GLY A 253 8.17 -10.21 0.07
N SER A 254 7.77 -10.72 -1.09
CA SER A 254 8.67 -10.98 -2.23
C SER A 254 8.98 -9.74 -3.07
N SER A 255 8.50 -8.54 -2.73
CA SER A 255 8.69 -7.34 -3.56
C SER A 255 10.18 -6.98 -3.76
N SER A 256 11.01 -7.26 -2.75
CA SER A 256 12.47 -7.03 -2.77
C SER A 256 13.27 -8.30 -3.06
N PHE A 257 12.64 -9.39 -3.50
CA PHE A 257 13.28 -10.70 -3.63
C PHE A 257 14.54 -10.67 -4.51
N ILE A 258 14.48 -10.03 -5.68
CA ILE A 258 15.63 -9.88 -6.59
C ILE A 258 16.80 -9.18 -5.87
N HIS A 259 16.50 -8.15 -5.08
CA HIS A 259 17.52 -7.42 -4.33
C HIS A 259 18.20 -8.30 -3.27
N TYR A 260 17.43 -9.16 -2.58
CA TYR A 260 18.01 -10.11 -1.63
C TYR A 260 18.93 -11.11 -2.34
N VAL A 261 18.51 -11.69 -3.46
CA VAL A 261 19.35 -12.60 -4.25
C VAL A 261 20.65 -11.90 -4.68
N ASP A 262 20.56 -10.69 -5.21
CA ASP A 262 21.74 -9.92 -5.62
C ASP A 262 22.65 -9.57 -4.42
N SER A 263 22.08 -9.29 -3.24
CA SER A 263 22.86 -8.91 -2.05
C SER A 263 23.67 -10.06 -1.45
N PHE A 264 23.21 -11.30 -1.63
CA PHE A 264 23.93 -12.49 -1.19
C PHE A 264 24.91 -13.01 -2.27
N ALA A 265 24.91 -12.44 -3.47
CA ALA A 265 25.77 -12.87 -4.56
C ALA A 265 27.23 -12.51 -4.29
N GLU A 266 28.10 -13.51 -4.26
CA GLU A 266 29.55 -13.32 -4.17
C GLU A 266 30.09 -12.68 -5.47
N PRO A 267 31.23 -11.95 -5.43
CA PRO A 267 31.80 -11.28 -6.61
C PRO A 267 32.12 -12.20 -7.80
N GLU A 268 32.31 -13.48 -7.52
CA GLU A 268 32.57 -14.57 -8.46
C GLU A 268 31.31 -14.98 -9.23
N PHE A 269 30.14 -14.46 -8.86
CA PHE A 269 28.87 -14.74 -9.49
C PHE A 269 28.25 -13.50 -10.11
N ARG A 270 27.61 -13.70 -11.26
CA ARG A 270 26.68 -12.76 -11.88
C ARG A 270 25.31 -13.40 -11.91
N VAL A 271 24.41 -12.92 -11.05
CA VAL A 271 23.08 -13.51 -10.89
C VAL A 271 22.07 -12.79 -11.78
N PHE A 272 21.23 -13.56 -12.45
CA PHE A 272 20.06 -13.10 -13.18
C PHE A 272 18.85 -13.82 -12.60
N THR A 273 18.03 -13.09 -11.86
CA THR A 273 16.78 -13.62 -11.31
C THR A 273 15.64 -13.28 -12.27
N PHE A 274 14.94 -14.30 -12.75
CA PHE A 274 13.86 -14.14 -13.71
C PHE A 274 12.50 -14.05 -13.02
N HIS A 275 11.60 -13.29 -13.63
CA HIS A 275 10.16 -13.41 -13.37
C HIS A 275 9.63 -14.64 -14.11
N THR A 276 8.75 -15.40 -13.46
CA THR A 276 8.30 -16.71 -13.95
C THR A 276 6.77 -16.80 -13.90
N ALA A 277 6.22 -17.92 -14.35
CA ALA A 277 4.78 -18.13 -14.40
C ALA A 277 4.10 -17.97 -13.03
N GLY A 278 2.89 -17.40 -13.06
CA GLY A 278 2.08 -17.14 -11.87
C GLY A 278 1.93 -15.66 -11.55
N SER A 279 0.95 -15.36 -10.72
CA SER A 279 0.61 -14.00 -10.33
C SER A 279 0.61 -13.83 -8.81
N HIS A 280 -0.09 -12.82 -8.32
CA HIS A 280 -0.04 -12.39 -6.92
C HIS A 280 -0.42 -13.44 -5.88
N GLU A 281 -1.11 -14.51 -6.27
CA GLU A 281 -1.38 -15.68 -5.43
C GLU A 281 -0.09 -16.39 -4.95
N HIS A 282 1.03 -16.21 -5.65
CA HIS A 282 2.34 -16.78 -5.30
C HIS A 282 3.33 -15.71 -4.77
N ASN A 283 2.81 -14.60 -4.25
CA ASN A 283 3.63 -13.64 -3.51
C ASN A 283 4.01 -14.22 -2.15
N LEU A 284 5.27 -14.05 -1.76
CA LEU A 284 5.65 -14.30 -0.37
C LEU A 284 5.00 -13.25 0.53
N ALA A 285 4.52 -13.67 1.70
CA ALA A 285 3.89 -12.76 2.67
C ALA A 285 4.90 -11.98 3.51
N SER A 286 6.16 -12.43 3.59
CA SER A 286 7.17 -11.96 4.52
C SER A 286 8.52 -11.74 3.85
N ASN A 287 9.14 -10.58 4.10
CA ASN A 287 10.51 -10.28 3.68
C ASN A 287 11.51 -11.28 4.28
N LYS A 288 11.25 -11.77 5.50
CA LYS A 288 12.14 -12.76 6.14
C LYS A 288 12.18 -14.06 5.37
N ASP A 289 11.05 -14.50 4.81
CA ASP A 289 11.02 -15.68 3.95
C ASP A 289 11.68 -15.41 2.60
N ALA A 290 11.48 -14.21 2.04
CA ALA A 290 12.16 -13.80 0.82
C ALA A 290 13.69 -13.80 0.98
N GLU A 291 14.19 -13.22 2.07
CA GLU A 291 15.60 -13.18 2.43
C GLU A 291 16.17 -14.58 2.69
N ARG A 292 15.46 -15.41 3.47
CA ARG A 292 15.85 -16.79 3.76
C ARG A 292 15.96 -17.62 2.48
N ILE A 293 14.96 -17.56 1.60
CA ILE A 293 14.96 -18.30 0.32
C ILE A 293 16.11 -17.81 -0.56
N ALA A 294 16.33 -16.49 -0.66
CA ALA A 294 17.44 -15.94 -1.45
C ALA A 294 18.81 -16.45 -0.96
N HIS A 295 19.02 -16.46 0.36
CA HIS A 295 20.24 -17.00 0.96
C HIS A 295 20.40 -18.51 0.70
N GLU A 296 19.32 -19.28 0.86
CA GLU A 296 19.32 -20.73 0.60
C GLU A 296 19.65 -21.05 -0.87
N ILE A 297 19.13 -20.28 -1.83
CA ILE A 297 19.43 -20.45 -3.27
C ILE A 297 20.93 -20.36 -3.51
N LEU A 298 21.59 -19.29 -3.05
CA LEU A 298 23.01 -19.09 -3.32
C LEU A 298 23.92 -20.04 -2.54
N THR A 299 23.51 -20.42 -1.33
CA THR A 299 24.20 -21.48 -0.56
C THR A 299 24.19 -22.79 -1.34
N LYS A 300 23.02 -23.18 -1.89
CA LYS A 300 22.90 -24.40 -2.70
C LYS A 300 23.70 -24.30 -3.99
N VAL A 301 23.60 -23.19 -4.72
CA VAL A 301 24.38 -22.98 -5.95
C VAL A 301 25.88 -23.16 -5.70
N ARG A 302 26.40 -22.58 -4.61
CA ARG A 302 27.80 -22.74 -4.23
C ARG A 302 28.17 -24.20 -3.95
N SER A 303 27.34 -24.91 -3.18
CA SER A 303 27.59 -26.33 -2.88
C SER A 303 27.54 -27.21 -4.13
N SER A 304 26.73 -26.87 -5.13
CA SER A 304 26.61 -27.64 -6.37
C SER A 304 27.76 -27.42 -7.36
N LEU A 305 28.61 -26.41 -7.15
CA LEU A 305 29.77 -26.17 -8.03
C LEU A 305 30.84 -27.26 -7.93
N SER A 306 31.00 -27.89 -6.77
CA SER A 306 31.96 -28.99 -6.59
C SER A 306 31.51 -30.28 -7.27
N ASP A 307 30.20 -30.44 -7.46
CA ASP A 307 29.57 -31.68 -7.92
C ASP A 307 29.08 -31.59 -9.38
N SER A 308 29.46 -30.51 -10.10
CA SER A 308 28.95 -30.21 -11.44
C SER A 308 29.63 -31.04 -12.52
N PHE A 309 28.85 -31.60 -13.45
CA PHE A 309 29.36 -32.10 -14.73
C PHE A 309 29.45 -30.93 -15.73
N GLU A 310 30.55 -30.81 -16.45
CA GLU A 310 30.74 -29.72 -17.41
C GLU A 310 30.17 -30.12 -18.77
N GLU A 311 29.08 -29.46 -19.18
CA GLU A 311 28.53 -29.60 -20.52
C GLU A 311 28.45 -28.24 -21.24
N LEU A 312 28.60 -28.28 -22.56
CA LEU A 312 28.39 -27.11 -23.40
C LEU A 312 26.88 -26.83 -23.54
N MET A 313 26.51 -25.55 -23.44
CA MET A 313 25.16 -25.12 -23.82
C MET A 313 24.90 -25.42 -25.30
N CYS A 314 23.69 -25.88 -25.60
CA CYS A 314 23.27 -26.01 -26.99
C CYS A 314 22.88 -24.65 -27.57
N GLU A 315 22.85 -24.56 -28.91
CA GLU A 315 22.39 -23.35 -29.58
C GLU A 315 20.93 -23.03 -29.20
N PRO A 316 20.64 -21.80 -28.75
CA PRO A 316 19.29 -21.37 -28.44
C PRO A 316 18.47 -21.24 -29.73
N TYR A 317 17.18 -21.49 -29.65
CA TYR A 317 16.26 -21.38 -30.79
C TYR A 317 15.05 -20.52 -30.43
N ARG A 318 14.28 -20.17 -31.45
CA ARG A 318 13.16 -19.25 -31.32
C ARG A 318 11.92 -19.82 -32.00
N THR A 319 10.84 -19.91 -31.24
CA THR A 319 9.53 -20.36 -31.73
C THR A 319 8.62 -19.16 -31.86
N ARG A 320 7.95 -19.01 -33.00
CA ARG A 320 7.02 -17.91 -33.30
C ARG A 320 5.70 -18.47 -33.79
N LEU A 321 4.62 -17.94 -33.24
CA LEU A 321 3.26 -18.23 -33.68
C LEU A 321 2.65 -17.03 -34.41
N SER A 322 1.63 -17.30 -35.23
CA SER A 322 0.92 -16.28 -36.01
C SER A 322 0.08 -15.33 -35.15
N ASP A 323 -0.26 -15.73 -33.93
CA ASP A 323 -1.05 -14.96 -32.94
C ASP A 323 -0.19 -14.03 -32.07
N GLY A 324 1.11 -13.91 -32.38
CA GLY A 324 2.04 -12.99 -31.72
C GLY A 324 2.82 -13.59 -30.55
N TRP A 325 2.50 -14.82 -30.13
CA TRP A 325 3.28 -15.53 -29.13
C TRP A 325 4.66 -15.92 -29.64
N GLU A 326 5.67 -15.66 -28.82
CA GLU A 326 7.06 -15.96 -29.14
C GLU A 326 7.80 -16.49 -27.91
N ALA A 327 8.66 -17.49 -28.13
CA ALA A 327 9.57 -18.01 -27.12
C ALA A 327 11.01 -17.98 -27.66
N LEU A 328 11.94 -17.39 -26.90
CA LEU A 328 13.37 -17.64 -27.06
C LEU A 328 13.77 -18.71 -26.05
N THR A 329 14.18 -19.89 -26.51
CA THR A 329 14.49 -21.01 -25.64
C THR A 329 15.98 -21.19 -25.47
N LEU A 330 16.46 -21.01 -24.24
CA LEU A 330 17.78 -21.46 -23.83
C LEU A 330 17.69 -22.96 -23.53
N ARG A 331 18.68 -23.74 -23.94
CA ARG A 331 18.68 -25.19 -23.71
C ARG A 331 20.07 -25.75 -23.47
N GLY A 332 20.10 -26.82 -22.70
CA GLY A 332 21.21 -27.77 -22.63
C GLY A 332 20.73 -29.14 -23.07
N ARG A 333 21.50 -30.17 -22.72
CA ARG A 333 21.08 -31.56 -22.91
C ARG A 333 19.89 -31.91 -22.04
N ASP A 334 19.96 -31.53 -20.76
CA ASP A 334 19.03 -31.94 -19.72
C ASP A 334 18.17 -30.79 -19.18
N PHE A 335 18.16 -29.62 -19.84
CA PHE A 335 17.31 -28.51 -19.45
C PHE A 335 16.78 -27.68 -20.63
N ILE A 336 15.63 -27.04 -20.42
CA ILE A 336 15.11 -25.97 -21.27
C ILE A 336 14.60 -24.80 -20.41
N ALA A 337 14.73 -23.58 -20.94
CA ALA A 337 14.20 -22.36 -20.35
C ALA A 337 13.67 -21.44 -21.46
N PRO A 338 12.41 -21.61 -21.92
CA PRO A 338 11.73 -20.64 -22.77
C PRO A 338 11.47 -19.31 -22.06
N LEU A 339 11.88 -18.23 -22.72
CA LEU A 339 11.51 -16.85 -22.40
C LEU A 339 10.33 -16.44 -23.28
N ILE A 340 9.15 -16.34 -22.68
CA ILE A 340 7.86 -16.24 -23.36
C ILE A 340 7.33 -14.81 -23.29
N LEU A 341 6.81 -14.31 -24.40
CA LEU A 341 6.05 -13.06 -24.44
C LEU A 341 5.08 -13.04 -25.64
N ASN A 342 4.08 -12.16 -25.59
CA ASN A 342 3.25 -11.85 -26.76
C ASN A 342 3.62 -10.46 -27.32
N LYS A 343 4.09 -10.40 -28.57
CA LYS A 343 4.51 -9.13 -29.20
C LYS A 343 3.38 -8.30 -29.77
N THR A 344 2.25 -8.92 -30.06
CA THR A 344 1.13 -8.27 -30.76
C THR A 344 0.15 -7.66 -29.78
N LEU A 345 -0.30 -8.46 -28.81
CA LEU A 345 -1.29 -8.05 -27.81
C LEU A 345 -0.64 -7.61 -26.49
N GLY A 346 0.63 -7.94 -26.28
CA GLY A 346 1.24 -7.89 -24.95
C GLY A 346 0.71 -9.01 -24.05
N ASN A 347 1.24 -9.08 -22.83
CA ASN A 347 0.69 -9.88 -21.74
C ASN A 347 1.04 -9.22 -20.40
N ASP A 348 0.24 -9.49 -19.37
CA ASP A 348 0.57 -9.14 -17.98
C ASP A 348 1.34 -10.31 -17.36
N ASP A 349 0.66 -11.24 -16.69
CA ASP A 349 1.24 -12.53 -16.25
C ASP A 349 0.81 -13.70 -17.14
N ILE A 350 1.64 -14.74 -17.20
CA ILE A 350 1.27 -16.07 -17.72
C ILE A 350 0.75 -17.01 -16.60
N PRO A 351 -0.13 -17.99 -16.92
CA PRO A 351 -0.71 -18.90 -15.93
C PRO A 351 0.34 -19.75 -15.21
N TYR A 352 0.19 -19.93 -13.90
CA TYR A 352 1.11 -20.74 -13.07
C TYR A 352 1.27 -22.18 -13.60
N ASP A 353 0.16 -22.78 -14.03
CA ASP A 353 0.11 -24.14 -14.58
C ASP A 353 0.91 -24.32 -15.88
N ALA A 354 1.33 -23.23 -16.54
CA ALA A 354 2.18 -23.31 -17.73
C ALA A 354 3.52 -23.98 -17.43
N TRP A 355 4.08 -23.74 -16.23
CA TRP A 355 5.30 -24.41 -15.78
C TRP A 355 5.07 -25.92 -15.64
N ASP A 356 3.99 -26.31 -14.96
CA ASP A 356 3.68 -27.71 -14.70
C ASP A 356 3.30 -28.47 -15.97
N TYR A 357 2.61 -27.80 -16.90
CA TYR A 357 2.30 -28.35 -18.21
C TYR A 357 3.56 -28.68 -18.99
N LEU A 358 4.48 -27.71 -19.09
CA LEU A 358 5.73 -27.90 -19.81
C LEU A 358 6.61 -28.96 -19.12
N SER A 359 6.68 -28.96 -17.78
CA SER A 359 7.51 -29.92 -17.03
C SER A 359 7.02 -31.38 -17.15
N LYS A 360 5.74 -31.60 -17.46
CA LYS A 360 5.14 -32.93 -17.66
C LYS A 360 5.12 -33.35 -19.13
N HIS A 361 5.58 -32.51 -20.05
CA HIS A 361 5.45 -32.77 -21.47
C HIS A 361 6.43 -33.89 -21.91
N PRO A 362 6.01 -34.90 -22.69
CA PRO A 362 6.85 -36.08 -22.97
C PRO A 362 8.16 -35.78 -23.72
N LYS A 363 8.21 -34.64 -24.41
CA LYS A 363 9.34 -34.22 -25.25
C LYS A 363 10.31 -33.27 -24.54
N THR A 364 9.98 -32.81 -23.34
CA THR A 364 10.80 -31.86 -22.60
C THR A 364 11.75 -32.58 -21.66
N PRO A 365 12.97 -32.07 -21.44
CA PRO A 365 13.88 -32.65 -20.47
C PRO A 365 13.36 -32.49 -19.04
N SER A 366 13.98 -33.24 -18.12
CA SER A 366 13.62 -33.24 -16.70
C SER A 366 13.72 -31.85 -16.06
N ASN A 367 14.72 -31.04 -16.43
CA ASN A 367 14.87 -29.69 -15.90
C ASN A 367 14.22 -28.65 -16.81
N THR A 368 12.92 -28.48 -16.64
CA THR A 368 12.17 -27.44 -17.34
C THR A 368 11.98 -26.21 -16.46
N MET A 369 12.26 -25.02 -17.01
CA MET A 369 11.91 -23.72 -16.44
C MET A 369 11.03 -22.92 -17.40
N ILE A 370 10.41 -21.86 -16.91
CA ILE A 370 9.68 -20.90 -17.75
C ILE A 370 10.00 -19.48 -17.28
N VAL A 371 10.19 -18.57 -18.22
CA VAL A 371 10.36 -17.14 -17.94
C VAL A 371 9.22 -16.40 -18.59
N ASP A 372 8.53 -15.61 -17.79
CA ASP A 372 7.60 -14.62 -18.30
C ASP A 372 8.40 -13.34 -18.62
N ALA A 373 8.56 -13.09 -19.92
CA ALA A 373 9.32 -11.98 -20.46
C ALA A 373 8.40 -10.85 -20.93
N HIS A 374 7.22 -10.71 -20.31
CA HIS A 374 6.30 -9.63 -20.61
C HIS A 374 7.01 -8.28 -20.54
N SER A 375 6.81 -7.50 -21.60
CA SER A 375 7.47 -6.21 -21.79
C SER A 375 6.55 -5.18 -22.43
N CYS A 376 5.41 -5.62 -22.97
CA CYS A 376 4.31 -4.79 -23.41
C CYS A 376 3.07 -5.16 -22.61
N LYS A 377 2.38 -4.14 -22.06
CA LYS A 377 1.16 -4.37 -21.29
C LYS A 377 0.08 -4.93 -22.21
N GLY A 378 -0.37 -6.14 -21.93
CA GLY A 378 -1.56 -6.75 -22.50
C GLY A 378 -2.51 -7.25 -21.42
N ASP A 379 -3.47 -8.09 -21.80
CA ASP A 379 -4.36 -8.73 -20.84
C ASP A 379 -3.63 -9.81 -20.05
N LYS A 380 -4.03 -10.01 -18.79
CA LYS A 380 -3.56 -11.13 -17.97
C LYS A 380 -4.07 -12.43 -18.56
N ILE A 381 -3.15 -13.32 -18.91
CA ILE A 381 -3.49 -14.61 -19.49
C ILE A 381 -3.79 -15.57 -18.34
N ARG A 382 -5.07 -15.92 -18.19
CA ARG A 382 -5.54 -16.81 -17.12
C ARG A 382 -5.63 -18.26 -17.56
N GLU A 383 -5.94 -18.49 -18.82
CA GLU A 383 -6.17 -19.82 -19.35
C GLU A 383 -4.93 -20.37 -20.05
N LEU A 384 -4.49 -21.55 -19.61
CA LEU A 384 -3.37 -22.28 -20.22
C LEU A 384 -3.59 -22.54 -21.72
N ASN A 385 -4.84 -22.69 -22.17
CA ASN A 385 -5.17 -22.99 -23.57
C ASN A 385 -4.58 -21.98 -24.56
N SER A 386 -4.49 -20.71 -24.17
CA SER A 386 -3.91 -19.65 -25.01
C SER A 386 -2.40 -19.80 -25.22
N LEU A 387 -1.71 -20.58 -24.38
CA LEU A 387 -0.27 -20.82 -24.40
C LEU A 387 0.12 -22.22 -24.87
N LYS A 388 -0.80 -23.20 -24.84
CA LYS A 388 -0.51 -24.61 -25.19
C LYS A 388 0.18 -24.76 -26.55
N ASN A 389 -0.35 -24.10 -27.59
CA ASN A 389 0.23 -24.17 -28.93
C ASN A 389 1.70 -23.70 -28.99
N LEU A 390 2.09 -22.78 -28.12
CA LEU A 390 3.47 -22.31 -28.03
C LEU A 390 4.29 -23.34 -27.24
N LEU A 391 3.79 -23.75 -26.07
CA LEU A 391 4.48 -24.69 -25.18
C LEU A 391 4.72 -26.06 -25.84
N ASP A 392 3.82 -26.54 -26.70
CA ASP A 392 3.97 -27.80 -27.44
C ASP A 392 5.05 -27.74 -28.54
N LYS A 393 5.45 -26.52 -28.95
CA LYS A 393 6.46 -26.24 -29.98
C LYS A 393 7.77 -25.71 -29.41
N VAL A 394 7.82 -25.46 -28.11
CA VAL A 394 9.07 -25.30 -27.37
C VAL A 394 9.60 -26.71 -27.13
#